data_AF-N2A2I7-F1
#
_entry.id   AF-N2A2I7-F1
#
_cell.length_a   1.000
_cell.length_b   1.000
_cell.length_c   1.000
_cell.angle_alpha   90.00
_cell.angle_beta   90.00
_cell.angle_gamma   90.00
#
_symmetry.space_group_name_H-M   'P 1'
#
loop_
_entity.id
_entity.type
_entity.pdbx_description
1 polymer ?
#
loop_
_entity_poly.entity_id
_entity_poly.type
_entity_poly.pdbx_seq_one_letter_code
_entity_poly.pdbx_strand_id
1 'polypeptide(L)'
;MGHWNLSPNRRLTEAEKALVWKKPASHAESDAERRICEAVKQNWNRGEMKITNILLEGDAGSGKTQLAKALSADFGLPYTKITCFANMDKSDILGAILPVAGSDNQEVQYQYYPSEIVQAYENGWLLEIQEPTVIRDAAVLMALNSALEPDGSINLPTRIVHRHPDFIAVITTNRGYNGCRPLNEALRDRIQHAEKMDLPSLEVMVERAACKTGCTDTELLQTFARAIIALDKSAKANAIKDVAGMRSYFYWIDAALQGTAPIEALYHKVIYKMTTDEEEISLLEQALKKQNLLSELETMCFLPKSNTNGEELKLRADGNSNTVLPEPKEELPPSAALKRRPDSKGRSDSLAETTVQTEQTQTNEDGTPIYHELSLEETKQPQEEKKSFRKQLNHDAREAVKGSIHEKIGMIVHRPEATEAQKDAYRETAQQLRPVILELSRKTQPLLEHEVSVTFSGNRVYGTAFHAEKTASPDLRYFSRKNPPEEKPSLAVALRIDQSASMNSFGRLEAARHAAVAVNEFCKQCEIPLLIYGDTADRSPKEKMSLYSYIDWEKPKLNEEAALMGMESISNNRDGMALRVFTSGQGFREFVSLLLETWITKILIFCIIK
;
A
#
# COMPACT_ATOMS: atom_id res chain seq x y z
N MET A 1 -32.39 29.05 3.78
CA MET A 1 -32.16 27.81 3.00
C MET A 1 -32.86 27.98 1.66
N GLY A 2 -32.14 27.95 0.54
CA GLY A 2 -32.73 28.03 -0.81
C GLY A 2 -32.22 29.14 -1.75
N HIS A 3 -31.26 29.97 -1.33
CA HIS A 3 -30.82 31.11 -2.16
C HIS A 3 -30.07 30.70 -3.45
N TRP A 4 -29.43 29.54 -3.46
CA TRP A 4 -28.55 29.11 -4.56
C TRP A 4 -29.10 27.94 -5.39
N ASN A 5 -30.34 27.51 -5.15
CA ASN A 5 -30.93 26.35 -5.84
C ASN A 5 -30.90 26.56 -7.36
N LEU A 6 -30.28 25.64 -8.10
CA LEU A 6 -29.99 25.82 -9.53
C LEU A 6 -31.18 25.46 -10.42
N SER A 7 -31.87 24.36 -10.10
CA SER A 7 -32.94 23.78 -10.92
C SER A 7 -34.22 23.56 -10.11
N PRO A 8 -34.93 24.63 -9.71
CA PRO A 8 -36.08 24.54 -8.78
C PRO A 8 -37.27 23.74 -9.33
N ASN A 9 -37.38 23.59 -10.64
CA ASN A 9 -38.44 22.81 -11.28
C ASN A 9 -38.15 21.30 -11.32
N ARG A 10 -36.93 20.88 -10.98
CA ARG A 10 -36.53 19.48 -11.00
C ARG A 10 -37.13 18.73 -9.82
N ARG A 11 -37.81 17.61 -10.11
CA ARG A 11 -38.35 16.71 -9.09
C ARG A 11 -37.34 15.60 -8.83
N LEU A 12 -36.66 15.68 -7.69
CA LEU A 12 -35.79 14.60 -7.21
C LEU A 12 -36.62 13.42 -6.70
N THR A 13 -36.16 12.22 -6.97
CA THR A 13 -36.68 10.99 -6.35
C THR A 13 -36.40 10.98 -4.84
N GLU A 14 -37.09 10.13 -4.06
CA GLU A 14 -36.83 10.04 -2.62
C GLU A 14 -35.39 9.60 -2.30
N ALA A 15 -34.81 8.72 -3.14
CA ALA A 15 -33.41 8.33 -3.04
C ALA A 15 -32.47 9.51 -3.29
N GLU A 16 -32.72 10.31 -4.33
CA GLU A 16 -31.92 11.51 -4.63
C GLU A 16 -32.05 12.59 -3.55
N LYS A 17 -33.25 12.80 -2.99
CA LYS A 17 -33.45 13.73 -1.87
C LYS A 17 -32.64 13.33 -0.64
N ALA A 18 -32.49 12.03 -0.38
CA ALA A 18 -31.65 11.53 0.71
C ALA A 18 -30.16 11.77 0.47
N LEU A 19 -29.74 11.86 -0.81
CA LEU A 19 -28.37 12.16 -1.21
C LEU A 19 -28.06 13.67 -1.22
N VAL A 20 -29.05 14.56 -1.15
CA VAL A 20 -28.81 15.99 -0.97
C VAL A 20 -28.25 16.23 0.43
N TRP A 21 -27.04 16.75 0.51
CA TRP A 21 -26.39 16.96 1.79
C TRP A 21 -27.16 17.97 2.66
N LYS A 22 -27.19 17.74 3.97
CA LYS A 22 -27.77 18.67 4.94
C LYS A 22 -26.65 19.35 5.71
N LYS A 23 -26.59 20.68 5.61
CA LYS A 23 -25.60 21.47 6.35
C LYS A 23 -25.82 21.27 7.87
N PRO A 24 -24.78 20.87 8.63
CA PRO A 24 -24.89 20.79 10.08
C PRO A 24 -25.07 22.19 10.68
N ALA A 25 -25.61 22.28 11.89
CA ALA A 25 -25.79 23.55 12.60
C ALA A 25 -24.46 24.31 12.83
N SER A 26 -23.34 23.59 12.89
CA SER A 26 -22.00 24.14 13.03
C SER A 26 -21.36 24.61 11.71
N HIS A 27 -22.06 24.51 10.57
CA HIS A 27 -21.55 24.99 9.29
C HIS A 27 -21.63 26.52 9.21
N ALA A 28 -20.46 27.16 9.15
CA ALA A 28 -20.34 28.58 8.84
C ALA A 28 -19.97 28.75 7.36
N GLU A 29 -20.84 29.44 6.61
CA GLU A 29 -20.63 29.75 5.19
C GLU A 29 -19.30 30.50 5.03
N SER A 30 -18.45 30.01 4.12
CA SER A 30 -17.16 30.66 3.82
C SER A 30 -17.27 31.64 2.66
N ASP A 31 -16.35 32.60 2.57
CA ASP A 31 -16.30 33.50 1.42
C ASP A 31 -16.07 32.73 0.10
N ALA A 32 -15.29 31.64 0.15
CA ALA A 32 -15.09 30.73 -0.97
C ALA A 32 -16.41 30.07 -1.43
N GLU A 33 -17.21 29.59 -0.48
CA GLU A 33 -18.55 29.03 -0.75
C GLU A 33 -19.45 30.05 -1.42
N ARG A 34 -19.51 31.28 -0.89
CA ARG A 34 -20.31 32.35 -1.47
C ARG A 34 -19.85 32.71 -2.88
N ARG A 35 -18.54 32.86 -3.11
CA ARG A 35 -17.96 33.15 -4.43
C ARG A 35 -18.31 32.07 -5.45
N ILE A 36 -18.16 30.79 -5.09
CA ILE A 36 -18.47 29.66 -5.97
C ILE A 36 -19.97 29.64 -6.27
N CYS A 37 -20.81 29.73 -5.24
CA CYS A 37 -22.27 29.74 -5.41
C CYS A 37 -22.74 30.89 -6.31
N GLU A 38 -22.21 32.09 -6.10
CA GLU A 38 -22.51 33.25 -6.93
C GLU A 38 -22.05 33.05 -8.37
N ALA A 39 -20.81 32.62 -8.59
CA ALA A 39 -20.26 32.38 -9.93
C ALA A 39 -21.07 31.31 -10.70
N VAL A 40 -21.38 30.19 -10.06
CA VAL A 40 -22.18 29.11 -10.67
C VAL A 40 -23.59 29.61 -10.98
N LYS A 41 -24.25 30.29 -10.04
CA LYS A 41 -25.62 30.75 -10.22
C LYS A 41 -25.75 31.80 -11.32
N GLN A 42 -24.83 32.76 -11.38
CA GLN A 42 -24.81 33.80 -12.41
C GLN A 42 -24.57 33.24 -13.82
N ASN A 43 -23.78 32.16 -13.93
CA ASN A 43 -23.45 31.56 -15.22
C ASN A 43 -24.32 30.33 -15.59
N TRP A 44 -25.24 29.91 -14.72
CA TRP A 44 -25.99 28.65 -14.86
C TRP A 44 -26.74 28.49 -16.19
N ASN A 45 -27.27 29.59 -16.73
CA ASN A 45 -28.07 29.61 -17.96
C ASN A 45 -27.31 30.19 -19.16
N ARG A 46 -25.98 30.31 -19.10
CA ARG A 46 -25.16 30.96 -20.14
C ARG A 46 -24.56 29.99 -21.18
N GLY A 47 -25.25 28.91 -21.51
CA GLY A 47 -24.82 27.94 -22.54
C GLY A 47 -23.38 27.45 -22.30
N GLU A 48 -22.48 27.68 -23.25
CA GLU A 48 -21.05 27.30 -23.19
C GLU A 48 -20.29 27.92 -22.01
N MET A 49 -20.73 29.07 -21.49
CA MET A 49 -20.10 29.73 -20.34
C MET A 49 -20.57 29.18 -18.99
N LYS A 50 -21.38 28.11 -18.98
CA LYS A 50 -21.91 27.49 -17.77
C LYS A 50 -20.80 26.87 -16.94
N ILE A 51 -20.69 27.28 -15.68
CA ILE A 51 -19.71 26.71 -14.74
C ILE A 51 -20.26 25.41 -14.15
N THR A 52 -19.66 24.30 -14.53
CA THR A 52 -19.98 22.94 -14.06
C THR A 52 -18.77 22.18 -13.53
N ASN A 53 -17.55 22.64 -13.80
CA ASN A 53 -16.32 22.00 -13.33
C ASN A 53 -15.55 22.95 -12.40
N ILE A 54 -15.43 22.56 -11.13
CA ILE A 54 -14.84 23.35 -10.05
C ILE A 54 -13.61 22.63 -9.51
N LEU A 55 -12.49 23.34 -9.34
CA LEU A 55 -11.28 22.84 -8.68
C LEU A 55 -11.12 23.49 -7.30
N LEU A 56 -11.01 22.66 -6.27
CA LEU A 56 -10.63 23.06 -4.91
C LEU A 56 -9.22 22.54 -4.62
N GLU A 57 -8.25 23.44 -4.56
CA GLU A 57 -6.84 23.09 -4.39
C GLU A 57 -6.26 23.74 -3.13
N GLY A 58 -5.72 22.94 -2.22
CA GLY A 58 -5.15 23.45 -0.97
C GLY A 58 -4.71 22.35 -0.02
N ASP A 59 -4.28 22.69 1.18
CA ASP A 59 -3.61 21.71 2.04
C ASP A 59 -4.56 20.71 2.71
N ALA A 60 -4.00 19.62 3.24
CA ALA A 60 -4.80 18.60 3.91
C ALA A 60 -5.56 19.19 5.11
N GLY A 61 -6.87 18.96 5.15
CA GLY A 61 -7.70 19.47 6.25
C GLY A 61 -8.10 20.94 6.15
N SER A 62 -7.94 21.62 5.00
CA SER A 62 -8.47 22.98 4.77
C SER A 62 -9.99 23.06 4.54
N GLY A 63 -10.68 21.92 4.49
CA GLY A 63 -12.16 21.87 4.38
C GLY A 63 -12.72 21.66 2.98
N LYS A 64 -11.88 21.35 1.97
CA LYS A 64 -12.28 21.10 0.56
C LYS A 64 -13.51 20.19 0.41
N THR A 65 -13.50 19.02 1.04
CA THR A 65 -14.62 18.06 1.01
C THR A 65 -15.87 18.57 1.71
N GLN A 66 -15.72 19.37 2.77
CA GLN A 66 -16.90 19.99 3.41
C GLN A 66 -17.50 21.07 2.53
N LEU A 67 -16.67 21.83 1.81
CA LEU A 67 -17.13 22.79 0.83
C LEU A 67 -17.89 22.12 -0.31
N ALA A 68 -17.37 21.04 -0.90
CA ALA A 68 -18.08 20.28 -1.95
C ALA A 68 -19.49 19.81 -1.50
N LYS A 69 -19.60 19.33 -0.26
CA LYS A 69 -20.87 18.94 0.36
C LYS A 69 -21.80 20.14 0.60
N ALA A 70 -21.25 21.27 1.06
CA ALA A 70 -22.01 22.49 1.27
C ALA A 70 -22.61 23.02 -0.05
N LEU A 71 -21.83 22.96 -1.14
CA LEU A 71 -22.28 23.31 -2.49
C LEU A 71 -23.45 22.44 -2.95
N SER A 72 -23.42 21.13 -2.68
CA SER A 72 -24.56 20.24 -2.97
C SER A 72 -25.84 20.70 -2.27
N ALA A 73 -25.73 21.06 -0.97
CA ALA A 73 -26.84 21.55 -0.19
C ALA A 73 -27.37 22.91 -0.70
N ASP A 74 -26.48 23.79 -1.14
CA ASP A 74 -26.83 25.11 -1.69
C ASP A 74 -27.50 25.02 -3.06
N PHE A 75 -26.96 24.20 -3.94
CA PHE A 75 -27.46 23.99 -5.29
C PHE A 75 -28.71 23.11 -5.33
N GLY A 76 -28.99 22.36 -4.26
CA GLY A 76 -30.10 21.41 -4.18
C GLY A 76 -29.87 20.16 -5.03
N LEU A 77 -28.61 19.79 -5.26
CA LEU A 77 -28.24 18.64 -6.08
C LEU A 77 -27.81 17.46 -5.18
N PRO A 78 -28.15 16.21 -5.53
CA PRO A 78 -27.62 15.03 -4.84
C PRO A 78 -26.09 15.03 -4.85
N TYR A 79 -25.47 14.56 -3.76
CA TYR A 79 -24.02 14.47 -3.64
C TYR A 79 -23.55 13.02 -3.69
N THR A 80 -22.56 12.76 -4.54
CA THR A 80 -21.75 11.54 -4.45
C THR A 80 -20.27 11.89 -4.58
N LYS A 81 -19.39 10.94 -4.26
CA LYS A 81 -17.95 11.14 -4.30
C LYS A 81 -17.23 9.90 -4.81
N ILE A 82 -16.05 10.13 -5.36
CA ILE A 82 -15.08 9.09 -5.66
C ILE A 82 -13.71 9.50 -5.11
N THR A 83 -13.01 8.55 -4.49
CA THR A 83 -11.65 8.75 -4.00
C THR A 83 -10.70 8.02 -4.93
N CYS A 84 -9.86 8.77 -5.63
CA CYS A 84 -8.92 8.23 -6.59
C CYS A 84 -7.70 7.64 -5.86
N PHE A 85 -7.16 6.56 -6.42
CA PHE A 85 -5.98 5.87 -5.92
C PHE A 85 -5.07 5.46 -7.08
N ALA A 86 -3.83 5.05 -6.77
CA ALA A 86 -2.78 4.90 -7.77
C ALA A 86 -3.07 3.85 -8.85
N ASN A 87 -3.73 2.76 -8.45
CA ASN A 87 -4.00 1.59 -9.28
C ASN A 87 -5.46 1.51 -9.71
N MET A 88 -6.13 2.66 -9.80
CA MET A 88 -7.50 2.75 -10.28
C MET A 88 -7.56 2.27 -11.73
N ASP A 89 -8.60 1.54 -12.09
CA ASP A 89 -8.82 1.01 -13.44
C ASP A 89 -10.07 1.64 -14.09
N LYS A 90 -10.26 1.42 -15.39
CA LYS A 90 -11.42 1.89 -16.14
C LYS A 90 -12.74 1.42 -15.54
N SER A 91 -12.77 0.22 -14.95
CA SER A 91 -13.99 -0.32 -14.33
C SER A 91 -14.42 0.48 -13.10
N ASP A 92 -13.49 1.10 -12.37
CA ASP A 92 -13.81 1.98 -11.24
C ASP A 92 -14.50 3.29 -11.69
N ILE A 93 -14.15 3.76 -12.90
CA ILE A 93 -14.70 5.00 -13.48
C ILE A 93 -15.95 4.75 -14.30
N LEU A 94 -15.97 3.67 -15.09
CA LEU A 94 -17.03 3.36 -16.05
C LEU A 94 -18.01 2.31 -15.55
N GLY A 95 -17.75 1.64 -14.43
CA GLY A 95 -18.55 0.51 -13.98
C GLY A 95 -18.06 -0.84 -14.54
N ALA A 96 -18.67 -1.91 -14.07
CA ALA A 96 -18.27 -3.28 -14.39
C ALA A 96 -19.46 -4.13 -14.85
N ILE A 97 -19.19 -5.12 -15.70
CA ILE A 97 -20.15 -6.18 -16.03
C ILE A 97 -19.85 -7.35 -15.12
N LEU A 98 -20.78 -7.68 -14.23
CA LEU A 98 -20.63 -8.73 -13.24
C LEU A 98 -21.60 -9.89 -13.53
N PRO A 99 -21.17 -11.15 -13.35
CA PRO A 99 -22.06 -12.29 -13.41
C PRO A 99 -23.00 -12.29 -12.19
N VAL A 100 -24.28 -12.46 -12.43
CA VAL A 100 -25.33 -12.61 -11.41
C VAL A 100 -25.80 -14.06 -11.45
N ALA A 101 -25.69 -14.74 -10.31
CA ALA A 101 -26.19 -16.12 -10.20
C ALA A 101 -27.71 -16.11 -10.29
N GLY A 102 -28.25 -16.77 -11.31
CA GLY A 102 -29.67 -17.09 -11.36
C GLY A 102 -30.03 -18.08 -10.25
N SER A 103 -31.24 -17.96 -9.68
CA SER A 103 -31.78 -18.99 -8.80
C SER A 103 -32.04 -20.28 -9.59
N ASP A 104 -31.51 -21.40 -9.10
CA ASP A 104 -31.66 -22.80 -9.57
C ASP A 104 -31.56 -23.05 -11.09
N ASN A 105 -30.41 -23.62 -11.51
CA ASN A 105 -30.18 -24.19 -12.85
C ASN A 105 -30.35 -23.26 -14.07
N GLN A 106 -30.33 -21.93 -13.89
CA GLN A 106 -30.31 -20.98 -15.01
C GLN A 106 -28.91 -20.53 -15.39
N GLU A 107 -28.71 -20.23 -16.68
CA GLU A 107 -27.47 -19.69 -17.25
C GLU A 107 -27.00 -18.44 -16.49
N VAL A 108 -25.68 -18.29 -16.34
CA VAL A 108 -25.07 -17.11 -15.72
C VAL A 108 -25.44 -15.85 -16.50
N GLN A 109 -26.22 -14.96 -15.88
CA GLN A 109 -26.59 -13.68 -16.50
C GLN A 109 -25.55 -12.62 -16.20
N TYR A 110 -25.15 -11.85 -17.20
CA TYR A 110 -24.22 -10.74 -17.01
C TYR A 110 -24.98 -9.43 -16.89
N GLN A 111 -24.77 -8.71 -15.79
CA GLN A 111 -25.40 -7.41 -15.54
C GLN A 111 -24.35 -6.31 -15.43
N TYR A 112 -24.60 -5.19 -16.10
CA TYR A 112 -23.77 -4.01 -15.99
C TYR A 112 -24.15 -3.19 -14.76
N TYR A 113 -23.15 -2.86 -13.94
CA TYR A 113 -23.27 -2.04 -12.75
C TYR A 113 -22.53 -0.71 -12.98
N PRO A 114 -23.26 0.42 -13.11
CA PRO A 114 -22.65 1.72 -13.33
C PRO A 114 -21.89 2.20 -12.09
N SER A 115 -20.73 2.82 -12.30
CA SER A 115 -19.97 3.49 -11.23
C SER A 115 -20.72 4.72 -10.68
N GLU A 116 -20.25 5.24 -9.55
CA GLU A 116 -20.73 6.50 -8.97
C GLU A 116 -20.58 7.68 -9.95
N ILE A 117 -19.52 7.69 -10.75
CA ILE A 117 -19.30 8.73 -11.76
C ILE A 117 -20.39 8.67 -12.82
N VAL A 118 -20.66 7.47 -13.37
CA VAL A 118 -21.69 7.29 -14.40
C VAL A 118 -23.06 7.68 -13.84
N GLN A 119 -23.39 7.22 -12.63
CA GLN A 119 -24.66 7.56 -11.99
C GLN A 119 -24.81 9.08 -11.79
N ALA A 120 -23.78 9.76 -11.29
CA ALA A 120 -23.82 11.20 -11.11
C ALA A 120 -23.95 11.96 -12.44
N TYR A 121 -23.20 11.50 -13.45
CA TYR A 121 -23.15 12.09 -14.78
C TYR A 121 -24.50 12.02 -15.50
N GLU A 122 -25.21 10.90 -15.35
CA GLU A 122 -26.53 10.68 -15.96
C GLU A 122 -27.68 11.36 -15.25
N ASN A 123 -27.62 11.33 -13.93
CA ASN A 123 -28.70 11.86 -13.11
C ASN A 123 -28.46 13.32 -12.75
N GLY A 124 -27.37 13.97 -13.17
CA GLY A 124 -27.15 15.39 -12.89
C GLY A 124 -26.92 15.68 -11.42
N TRP A 125 -26.03 14.92 -10.80
CA TRP A 125 -25.64 15.10 -9.41
C TRP A 125 -24.41 15.99 -9.29
N LEU A 126 -24.07 16.38 -8.06
CA LEU A 126 -22.77 16.92 -7.74
C LEU A 126 -21.83 15.76 -7.40
N LEU A 127 -20.80 15.56 -8.23
CA LEU A 127 -19.76 14.55 -8.04
C LEU A 127 -18.49 15.21 -7.48
N GLU A 128 -18.03 14.76 -6.31
CA GLU A 128 -16.71 15.11 -5.80
C GLU A 128 -15.66 14.08 -6.27
N ILE A 129 -14.64 14.53 -7.01
CA ILE A 129 -13.49 13.71 -7.43
C ILE A 129 -12.31 14.05 -6.52
N GLN A 130 -11.96 13.13 -5.61
CA GLN A 130 -10.91 13.35 -4.63
C GLN A 130 -9.57 12.79 -5.10
N GLU A 131 -8.55 13.63 -5.05
CA GLU A 131 -7.14 13.28 -5.29
C GLU A 131 -6.85 12.63 -6.66
N PRO A 132 -7.38 13.14 -7.79
CA PRO A 132 -7.12 12.55 -9.11
C PRO A 132 -5.65 12.60 -9.52
N THR A 133 -4.84 13.41 -8.85
CA THR A 133 -3.38 13.51 -9.00
C THR A 133 -2.63 12.23 -8.62
N VAL A 134 -3.27 11.31 -7.89
CA VAL A 134 -2.68 10.03 -7.50
C VAL A 134 -2.76 9.00 -8.64
N ILE A 135 -3.68 9.17 -9.59
CA ILE A 135 -3.94 8.23 -10.69
C ILE A 135 -2.69 8.07 -11.56
N ARG A 136 -2.27 6.82 -11.79
CA ARG A 136 -1.10 6.52 -12.63
C ARG A 136 -1.46 6.15 -14.06
N ASP A 137 -2.61 5.51 -14.26
CA ASP A 137 -3.07 5.07 -15.56
C ASP A 137 -3.63 6.24 -16.39
N ALA A 138 -3.00 6.51 -17.53
CA ALA A 138 -3.43 7.54 -18.47
C ALA A 138 -4.83 7.25 -19.03
N ALA A 139 -5.20 5.99 -19.20
CA ALA A 139 -6.49 5.61 -19.78
C ALA A 139 -7.67 5.94 -18.83
N VAL A 140 -7.44 5.89 -17.53
CA VAL A 140 -8.39 6.33 -16.49
C VAL A 140 -8.54 7.85 -16.51
N LEU A 141 -7.42 8.59 -16.63
CA LEU A 141 -7.45 10.05 -16.78
C LEU A 141 -8.18 10.48 -18.06
N MET A 142 -8.04 9.73 -19.16
CA MET A 142 -8.78 9.99 -20.40
C MET A 142 -10.30 9.78 -20.24
N ALA A 143 -10.72 8.76 -19.49
CA ALA A 143 -12.13 8.55 -19.16
C ALA A 143 -12.68 9.71 -18.31
N LEU A 144 -11.92 10.17 -17.32
CA LEU A 144 -12.27 11.34 -16.51
C LEU A 144 -12.33 12.64 -17.35
N ASN A 145 -11.41 12.83 -18.29
CA ASN A 145 -11.45 13.98 -19.21
C ASN A 145 -12.76 14.01 -20.00
N SER A 146 -13.23 12.85 -20.48
CA SER A 146 -14.48 12.72 -21.22
C SER A 146 -15.70 13.09 -20.35
N ALA A 147 -15.68 12.71 -19.07
CA ALA A 147 -16.72 13.07 -18.10
C ALA A 147 -16.72 14.57 -17.73
N LEU A 148 -15.59 15.27 -17.89
CA LEU A 148 -15.48 16.68 -17.58
C LEU A 148 -15.80 17.59 -18.77
N GLU A 149 -15.96 17.07 -19.98
CA GLU A 149 -16.38 17.91 -21.11
C GLU A 149 -17.82 18.42 -20.91
N PRO A 150 -18.11 19.73 -21.14
CA PRO A 150 -19.45 20.30 -20.98
C PRO A 150 -20.52 19.64 -21.84
N ASP A 151 -20.17 19.23 -23.06
CA ASP A 151 -21.01 18.45 -23.98
C ASP A 151 -20.47 17.02 -24.17
N GLY A 152 -19.75 16.52 -23.16
CA GLY A 152 -19.12 15.22 -23.19
C GLY A 152 -20.14 14.09 -23.38
N SER A 153 -19.61 12.94 -23.81
CA SER A 153 -20.32 11.67 -23.72
C SER A 153 -19.36 10.60 -23.20
N ILE A 154 -19.90 9.67 -22.43
CA ILE A 154 -19.16 8.52 -21.92
C ILE A 154 -19.63 7.30 -22.70
N ASN A 155 -18.69 6.64 -23.39
CA ASN A 155 -18.98 5.41 -24.11
C ASN A 155 -18.86 4.21 -23.16
N LEU A 156 -19.99 3.61 -22.79
CA LEU A 156 -20.03 2.38 -22.01
C LEU A 156 -20.14 1.17 -22.96
N PRO A 157 -19.71 -0.03 -22.54
CA PRO A 157 -19.85 -1.24 -23.35
C PRO A 157 -21.28 -1.53 -23.83
N THR A 158 -22.29 -1.03 -23.09
CA THR A 158 -23.70 -1.28 -23.35
C THR A 158 -24.41 -0.13 -24.08
N ARG A 159 -23.97 1.12 -23.89
CA ARG A 159 -24.61 2.32 -24.44
C ARG A 159 -23.72 3.56 -24.34
N ILE A 160 -24.05 4.59 -25.10
CA ILE A 160 -23.46 5.92 -24.95
C ILE A 160 -24.30 6.71 -23.95
N VAL A 161 -23.61 7.37 -23.03
CA VAL A 161 -24.18 8.19 -21.97
C VAL A 161 -23.86 9.65 -22.22
N HIS A 162 -24.86 10.52 -22.09
CA HIS A 162 -24.69 11.97 -22.24
C HIS A 162 -24.70 12.66 -20.88
N ARG A 163 -23.93 13.75 -20.78
CA ARG A 163 -23.88 14.60 -19.57
C ARG A 163 -25.26 15.19 -19.29
N HIS A 164 -25.74 15.01 -18.07
CA HIS A 164 -26.96 15.70 -17.64
C HIS A 164 -26.69 17.20 -17.48
N PRO A 165 -27.61 18.10 -17.89
CA PRO A 165 -27.42 19.54 -17.80
C PRO A 165 -27.09 20.03 -16.38
N ASP A 166 -27.66 19.41 -15.35
CA ASP A 166 -27.42 19.75 -13.95
C ASP A 166 -26.13 19.15 -13.33
N PHE A 167 -25.36 18.34 -14.07
CA PHE A 167 -24.18 17.67 -13.52
C PHE A 167 -23.04 18.67 -13.21
N ILE A 168 -22.58 18.66 -11.96
CA ILE A 168 -21.45 19.46 -11.48
C ILE A 168 -20.35 18.53 -10.97
N ALA A 169 -19.13 18.75 -11.46
CA ALA A 169 -17.94 18.06 -10.97
C ALA A 169 -17.13 19.00 -10.08
N VAL A 170 -16.82 18.56 -8.85
CA VAL A 170 -15.93 19.24 -7.92
C VAL A 170 -14.68 18.40 -7.72
N ILE A 171 -13.56 18.86 -8.24
CA ILE A 171 -12.26 18.20 -8.08
C ILE A 171 -11.60 18.75 -6.83
N THR A 172 -11.18 17.86 -5.92
CA THR A 172 -10.42 18.27 -4.72
C THR A 172 -9.02 17.65 -4.76
N THR A 173 -7.97 18.45 -4.61
CA THR A 173 -6.60 17.95 -4.57
C THR A 173 -5.76 18.68 -3.50
N ASN A 174 -4.76 17.96 -2.98
CA ASN A 174 -3.81 18.47 -2.02
C ASN A 174 -2.57 19.02 -2.74
N ARG A 175 -2.01 20.13 -2.26
CA ARG A 175 -0.76 20.68 -2.79
C ARG A 175 0.44 19.93 -2.21
N GLY A 176 1.47 19.68 -3.03
CA GLY A 176 2.78 19.20 -2.56
C GLY A 176 2.80 17.81 -1.91
N TYR A 177 1.75 17.01 -2.07
CA TYR A 177 1.65 15.69 -1.44
C TYR A 177 2.57 14.66 -2.12
N ASN A 178 3.31 13.87 -1.35
CA ASN A 178 4.23 12.86 -1.88
C ASN A 178 3.47 11.81 -2.72
N GLY A 179 4.02 11.49 -3.89
CA GLY A 179 3.44 10.51 -4.82
C GLY A 179 2.28 11.04 -5.67
N CYS A 180 1.88 12.30 -5.50
CA CYS A 180 0.95 12.98 -6.41
C CYS A 180 1.69 13.57 -7.61
N ARG A 181 1.18 13.30 -8.80
CA ARG A 181 1.60 13.99 -10.02
C ARG A 181 0.95 15.38 -10.07
N PRO A 182 1.53 16.37 -10.77
CA PRO A 182 0.79 17.57 -11.10
C PRO A 182 -0.53 17.19 -11.79
N LEU A 183 -1.58 17.97 -11.55
CA LEU A 183 -2.86 17.77 -12.22
C LEU A 183 -2.62 17.81 -13.74
N ASN A 184 -3.09 16.79 -14.46
CA ASN A 184 -2.93 16.69 -15.90
C ASN A 184 -3.43 17.97 -16.59
N GLU A 185 -2.64 18.53 -17.51
CA GLU A 185 -2.97 19.75 -18.26
C GLU A 185 -4.35 19.65 -18.92
N ALA A 186 -4.69 18.48 -19.47
CA ALA A 186 -6.00 18.24 -20.08
C ALA A 186 -7.16 18.39 -19.06
N LEU A 187 -6.98 17.95 -17.81
CA LEU A 187 -7.97 18.15 -16.76
C LEU A 187 -8.01 19.63 -16.35
N ARG A 188 -6.84 20.27 -16.28
CA ARG A 188 -6.70 21.69 -15.90
C ARG A 188 -7.40 22.63 -16.87
N ASP A 189 -7.30 22.39 -18.17
CA ASP A 189 -7.94 23.21 -19.21
C ASP A 189 -9.47 23.13 -19.19
N ARG A 190 -10.05 22.06 -18.62
CA ARG A 190 -11.51 21.85 -18.50
C ARG A 190 -12.10 22.43 -17.23
N ILE A 191 -11.27 22.99 -16.34
CA ILE A 191 -11.73 23.63 -15.11
C ILE A 191 -12.18 25.06 -15.43
N GLN A 192 -13.40 25.38 -15.02
CA GLN A 192 -14.01 26.69 -15.29
C GLN A 192 -13.95 27.62 -14.09
N HIS A 193 -13.81 27.06 -12.88
CA HIS A 193 -13.65 27.81 -11.65
C HIS A 193 -12.64 27.09 -10.74
N ALA A 194 -11.67 27.81 -10.22
CA ALA A 194 -10.66 27.27 -9.32
C ALA A 194 -10.54 28.14 -8.07
N GLU A 195 -10.58 27.48 -6.91
CA GLU A 195 -10.49 28.13 -5.61
C GLU A 195 -9.29 27.57 -4.83
N LYS A 196 -8.47 28.48 -4.30
CA LYS A 196 -7.37 28.14 -3.40
C LYS A 196 -7.90 28.01 -1.97
N MET A 197 -7.69 26.84 -1.36
CA MET A 197 -8.22 26.51 -0.04
C MET A 197 -7.10 26.46 1.02
N ASP A 198 -6.78 27.62 1.59
CA ASP A 198 -5.83 27.75 2.70
C ASP A 198 -6.53 27.60 4.06
N LEU A 199 -5.75 27.66 5.15
CA LEU A 199 -6.32 27.82 6.50
C LEU A 199 -7.12 29.13 6.58
N PRO A 200 -8.29 29.13 7.23
CA PRO A 200 -9.10 30.34 7.38
C PRO A 200 -8.46 31.31 8.39
N SER A 201 -9.01 32.53 8.49
CA SER A 201 -8.57 33.52 9.48
C SER A 201 -8.75 33.01 10.92
N LEU A 202 -7.99 33.59 11.85
CA LEU A 202 -8.05 33.24 13.27
C LEU A 202 -9.49 33.27 13.82
N GLU A 203 -10.24 34.33 13.49
CA GLU A 203 -11.63 34.52 13.92
C GLU A 203 -12.52 33.37 13.46
N VAL A 204 -12.42 33.00 12.18
CA VAL A 204 -13.19 31.91 11.58
C VAL A 204 -12.76 30.54 12.14
N MET A 205 -11.47 30.35 12.44
CA MET A 205 -11.00 29.13 13.11
C MET A 205 -11.67 28.95 14.47
N VAL A 206 -11.66 30.00 15.29
CA VAL A 206 -12.22 30.01 16.65
C VAL A 206 -13.72 29.81 16.63
N GLU A 207 -14.45 30.54 15.78
CA GLU A 207 -15.90 30.39 15.63
C GLU A 207 -16.29 28.95 15.28
N ARG A 208 -15.61 28.36 14.29
CA ARG A 208 -15.85 26.99 13.85
C ARG A 208 -15.51 25.97 14.93
N ALA A 209 -14.44 26.19 15.68
CA ALA A 209 -14.05 25.32 16.77
C ALA A 209 -15.06 25.37 17.93
N ALA A 210 -15.50 26.56 18.34
CA ALA A 210 -16.53 26.72 19.36
C ALA A 210 -17.81 25.97 18.98
N CYS A 211 -18.30 26.17 17.74
CA CYS A 211 -19.51 25.51 17.25
C CYS A 211 -19.37 23.98 17.16
N LYS A 212 -18.18 23.47 16.83
CA LYS A 212 -17.96 22.04 16.58
C LYS A 212 -17.59 21.24 17.84
N THR A 213 -16.81 21.83 18.73
CA THR A 213 -16.32 21.18 19.96
C THR A 213 -17.17 21.52 21.18
N GLY A 214 -18.01 22.56 21.10
CA GLY A 214 -18.76 23.08 22.24
C GLY A 214 -17.90 23.86 23.25
N CYS A 215 -16.62 24.11 22.94
CA CYS A 215 -15.73 24.89 23.80
C CYS A 215 -16.20 26.34 23.89
N THR A 216 -16.39 26.84 25.12
CA THR A 216 -16.74 28.24 25.41
C THR A 216 -15.53 29.11 25.72
N ASP A 217 -14.37 28.49 25.99
CA ASP A 217 -13.14 29.21 26.30
C ASP A 217 -12.52 29.79 25.02
N THR A 218 -12.78 31.07 24.80
CA THR A 218 -12.33 31.77 23.58
C THR A 218 -10.83 32.02 23.60
N GLU A 219 -10.22 32.19 24.78
CA GLU A 219 -8.79 32.45 24.91
C GLU A 219 -7.98 31.20 24.55
N LEU A 220 -8.40 30.03 25.06
CA LEU A 220 -7.84 28.74 24.70
C LEU A 220 -7.93 28.50 23.18
N LEU A 221 -9.12 28.70 22.60
CA LEU A 221 -9.35 28.50 21.17
C LEU A 221 -8.46 29.41 20.32
N GLN A 222 -8.30 30.68 20.73
CA GLN A 222 -7.43 31.65 20.06
C GLN A 222 -5.96 31.26 20.14
N THR A 223 -5.48 30.82 21.31
CA THR A 223 -4.09 30.39 21.49
C THR A 223 -3.77 29.14 20.67
N PHE A 224 -4.67 28.15 20.66
CA PHE A 224 -4.50 26.96 19.84
C PHE A 224 -4.54 27.31 18.34
N ALA A 225 -5.42 28.21 17.92
CA ALA A 225 -5.47 28.64 16.51
C ALA A 225 -4.21 29.42 16.08
N ARG A 226 -3.70 30.32 16.94
CA ARG A 226 -2.41 31.01 16.71
C ARG A 226 -1.26 30.01 16.57
N ALA A 227 -1.21 28.99 17.41
CA ALA A 227 -0.20 27.93 17.32
C ALA A 227 -0.30 27.12 16.02
N ILE A 228 -1.51 26.74 15.59
CA ILE A 228 -1.71 26.04 14.31
C ILE A 228 -1.26 26.89 13.12
N ILE A 229 -1.61 28.19 13.09
CA ILE A 229 -1.18 29.11 12.04
C ILE A 229 0.34 29.27 12.04
N ALA A 230 0.96 29.38 13.22
CA ALA A 230 2.42 29.48 13.35
C ALA A 230 3.13 28.22 12.85
N LEU A 231 2.62 27.04 13.20
CA LEU A 231 3.14 25.75 12.76
C LEU A 231 3.01 25.57 11.25
N ASP A 232 1.85 25.91 10.66
CA ASP A 232 1.64 25.83 9.22
C ASP A 232 2.59 26.75 8.44
N LYS A 233 2.76 28.00 8.90
CA LYS A 233 3.72 28.94 8.32
C LYS A 233 5.16 28.45 8.44
N SER A 234 5.54 27.93 9.60
CA SER A 234 6.88 27.39 9.85
C SER A 234 7.16 26.17 8.98
N ALA A 235 6.19 25.25 8.86
CA ALA A 235 6.31 24.08 8.01
C ALA A 235 6.55 24.47 6.54
N LYS A 236 5.75 25.40 6.02
CA LYS A 236 5.92 25.92 4.66
C LYS A 236 7.26 26.61 4.43
N ALA A 237 7.72 27.41 5.39
CA ALA A 237 8.99 28.13 5.28
C ALA A 237 10.21 27.19 5.32
N ASN A 238 10.12 26.07 6.04
CA ASN A 238 11.19 25.09 6.20
C ASN A 238 11.03 23.86 5.31
N ALA A 239 10.08 23.88 4.36
CA ALA A 239 9.77 22.75 3.47
C ALA A 239 9.43 21.42 4.20
N ILE A 240 8.88 21.52 5.41
CA ILE A 240 8.31 20.38 6.13
C ILE A 240 7.05 19.94 5.38
N LYS A 241 6.97 18.64 5.10
CA LYS A 241 6.05 18.08 4.09
C LYS A 241 4.57 18.14 4.48
N ASP A 242 4.25 17.86 5.73
CA ASP A 242 2.87 17.84 6.22
C ASP A 242 2.48 19.15 6.91
N VAL A 243 1.18 19.42 6.95
CA VAL A 243 0.60 20.70 7.39
C VAL A 243 -0.19 20.60 8.69
N ALA A 244 -0.24 21.72 9.43
CA ALA A 244 -1.11 21.89 10.57
C ALA A 244 -2.53 22.32 10.11
N GLY A 245 -3.37 21.36 9.71
CA GLY A 245 -4.72 21.65 9.22
C GLY A 245 -5.79 21.90 10.32
N MET A 246 -6.97 22.41 9.93
CA MET A 246 -8.14 22.57 10.82
C MET A 246 -8.57 21.28 11.51
N ARG A 247 -8.33 20.12 10.86
CA ARG A 247 -8.62 18.81 11.46
C ARG A 247 -7.77 18.56 12.71
N SER A 248 -6.48 18.83 12.64
CA SER A 248 -5.56 18.66 13.78
C SER A 248 -5.90 19.66 14.89
N TYR A 249 -6.28 20.90 14.52
CA TYR A 249 -6.80 21.89 15.45
C TYR A 249 -8.02 21.38 16.25
N PHE A 250 -9.04 20.83 15.58
CA PHE A 250 -10.22 20.29 16.27
C PHE A 250 -9.89 19.12 17.20
N TYR A 251 -9.02 18.19 16.77
CA TYR A 251 -8.62 17.07 17.62
C TYR A 251 -7.76 17.49 18.80
N TRP A 252 -6.98 18.56 18.65
CA TRP A 252 -6.18 19.10 19.74
C TRP A 252 -7.08 19.73 20.81
N ILE A 253 -8.07 20.53 20.41
CA ILE A 253 -9.07 21.08 21.33
C ILE A 253 -9.85 19.97 22.03
N ASP A 254 -10.36 18.99 21.27
CA ASP A 254 -11.12 17.87 21.82
C ASP A 254 -10.32 17.08 22.88
N ALA A 255 -9.02 16.84 22.64
CA ALA A 255 -8.15 16.19 23.61
C ALA A 255 -7.92 17.05 24.87
N ALA A 256 -7.77 18.37 24.72
CA ALA A 256 -7.65 19.28 25.85
C ALA A 256 -8.94 19.31 26.70
N LEU A 257 -10.11 19.30 26.04
CA LEU A 257 -11.42 19.23 26.72
C LEU A 257 -11.62 17.90 27.47
N GLN A 258 -11.01 16.82 27.00
CA GLN A 258 -11.02 15.51 27.65
C GLN A 258 -10.01 15.40 28.82
N GLY A 259 -9.27 16.48 29.11
CA GLY A 259 -8.38 16.56 30.27
C GLY A 259 -6.91 16.22 29.99
N THR A 260 -6.52 16.01 28.72
CA THR A 260 -5.10 15.91 28.37
C THR A 260 -4.45 17.29 28.46
N ALA A 261 -3.21 17.36 28.97
CA ALA A 261 -2.48 18.63 29.02
C ALA A 261 -2.35 19.23 27.61
N PRO A 262 -2.59 20.54 27.40
CA PRO A 262 -2.54 21.18 26.08
C PRO A 262 -1.26 20.89 25.30
N ILE A 263 -0.11 20.88 25.96
CA ILE A 263 1.19 20.62 25.31
C ILE A 263 1.34 19.16 24.92
N GLU A 264 1.00 18.24 25.82
CA GLU A 264 1.02 16.80 25.51
C GLU A 264 0.10 16.48 24.31
N ALA A 265 -1.10 17.06 24.32
CA ALA A 265 -2.05 16.91 23.23
C ALA A 265 -1.53 17.54 21.92
N LEU A 266 -0.78 18.65 21.98
CA LEU A 266 -0.18 19.29 20.80
C LEU A 266 0.76 18.32 20.08
N TYR A 267 1.62 17.60 20.80
CA TYR A 267 2.55 16.66 20.19
C TYR A 267 1.82 15.53 19.47
N HIS A 268 0.88 14.86 20.15
CA HIS A 268 0.20 13.69 19.58
C HIS A 268 -0.90 14.02 18.56
N LYS A 269 -1.50 15.21 18.62
CA LYS A 269 -2.59 15.60 17.72
C LYS A 269 -2.15 16.50 16.57
N VAL A 270 -0.99 17.15 16.67
CA VAL A 270 -0.48 18.09 15.67
C VAL A 270 0.95 17.74 15.25
N ILE A 271 1.95 17.86 16.12
CA ILE A 271 3.37 17.82 15.72
C ILE A 271 3.76 16.47 15.11
N TYR A 272 3.49 15.35 15.80
CA TYR A 272 3.87 14.01 15.29
C TYR A 272 3.06 13.54 14.08
N LYS A 273 2.00 14.27 13.71
CA LYS A 273 1.31 14.08 12.44
C LYS A 273 1.93 14.88 11.29
N MET A 274 2.69 15.92 11.62
CA MET A 274 3.42 16.73 10.65
C MET A 274 4.81 16.14 10.37
N THR A 275 5.49 15.69 11.41
CA THR A 275 6.82 15.12 11.28
C THR A 275 7.20 14.32 12.52
N THR A 276 8.05 13.33 12.32
CA THR A 276 8.72 12.58 13.39
C THR A 276 10.22 12.82 13.41
N ASP A 277 10.72 13.71 12.54
CA ASP A 277 12.13 14.08 12.47
C ASP A 277 12.47 15.09 13.58
N GLU A 278 13.50 14.81 14.36
CA GLU A 278 13.87 15.62 15.53
C GLU A 278 14.34 17.03 15.15
N GLU A 279 14.99 17.21 14.00
CA GLU A 279 15.44 18.52 13.53
C GLU A 279 14.26 19.38 13.10
N GLU A 280 13.33 18.79 12.33
CA GLU A 280 12.10 19.46 11.92
C GLU A 280 11.21 19.83 13.12
N ILE A 281 11.10 18.94 14.11
CA ILE A 281 10.37 19.20 15.37
C ILE A 281 11.01 20.38 16.10
N SER A 282 12.34 20.41 16.21
CA SER A 282 13.07 21.52 16.85
C SER A 282 12.77 22.87 16.18
N LEU A 283 12.69 22.90 14.84
CA LEU A 283 12.32 24.11 14.09
C LEU A 283 10.88 24.56 14.39
N LEU A 284 9.94 23.61 14.48
CA LEU A 284 8.54 23.89 14.83
C LEU A 284 8.43 24.42 16.26
N GLU A 285 9.14 23.82 17.22
CA GLU A 285 9.19 24.30 18.61
C GLU A 285 9.79 25.71 18.71
N GLN A 286 10.88 25.98 17.98
CA GLN A 286 11.47 27.32 17.94
C GLN A 286 10.48 28.36 17.41
N ALA A 287 9.65 28.00 16.42
CA ALA A 287 8.62 28.90 15.89
C ALA A 287 7.55 29.22 16.95
N LEU A 288 7.14 28.23 17.76
CA LEU A 288 6.21 28.44 18.87
C LEU A 288 6.83 29.26 20.00
N LYS A 289 8.10 29.00 20.36
CA LYS A 289 8.86 29.74 21.37
C LYS A 289 9.03 31.22 21.00
N LYS A 290 9.35 31.52 19.73
CA LYS A 290 9.49 32.91 19.24
C LYS A 290 8.22 33.75 19.41
N GLN A 291 7.05 33.12 19.45
CA GLN A 291 5.77 33.80 19.65
C GLN A 291 5.24 33.66 21.10
N ASN A 292 6.06 33.17 22.04
CA ASN A 292 5.70 32.88 23.43
C ASN A 292 4.50 31.92 23.62
N LEU A 293 4.12 31.16 22.57
CA LEU A 293 2.93 30.32 22.60
C LEU A 293 3.09 29.09 23.50
N LEU A 294 4.30 28.55 23.65
CA LEU A 294 4.52 27.42 24.57
C LEU A 294 4.27 27.82 26.02
N SER A 295 4.76 29.00 26.45
CA SER A 295 4.55 29.49 27.82
C SER A 295 3.08 29.85 28.09
N GLU A 296 2.37 30.38 27.07
CA GLU A 296 0.91 30.56 27.16
C GLU A 296 0.19 29.21 27.32
N LEU A 297 0.61 28.16 26.60
CA LEU A 297 0.02 26.83 26.72
C LEU A 297 0.34 26.13 28.07
N GLU A 298 1.51 26.38 28.65
CA GLU A 298 1.91 25.86 29.97
C GLU A 298 1.07 26.44 31.12
N THR A 299 0.59 27.68 30.96
CA THR A 299 -0.21 28.37 31.98
C THR A 299 -1.70 28.01 31.92
N MET A 300 -2.19 27.48 30.80
CA MET A 300 -3.60 27.13 30.55
C MET A 300 -4.02 25.75 31.12
N CYS A 301 -3.62 25.44 32.35
CA CYS A 301 -3.99 24.19 33.01
C CYS A 301 -5.50 24.10 33.30
N PHE A 302 -6.17 23.12 32.70
CA PHE A 302 -7.51 22.71 33.11
C PHE A 302 -7.46 22.07 34.50
N LEU A 303 -8.15 22.69 35.47
CA LEU A 303 -8.61 21.95 36.65
C LEU A 303 -9.73 21.01 36.17
N PRO A 304 -9.59 19.68 36.31
CA PRO A 304 -10.66 18.77 35.94
C PRO A 304 -11.86 19.04 36.83
N LYS A 305 -13.03 19.30 36.24
CA LYS A 305 -14.30 19.12 36.96
C LYS A 305 -14.41 17.63 37.25
N SER A 306 -14.05 17.26 38.47
CA SER A 306 -14.15 15.89 38.96
C SER A 306 -15.59 15.42 38.92
N ASN A 307 -15.80 14.26 38.32
CA ASN A 307 -16.85 13.32 38.70
C ASN A 307 -16.34 11.90 38.50
N THR A 308 -15.10 11.65 38.93
CA THR A 308 -14.57 10.30 39.08
C THR A 308 -14.08 10.18 40.51
N ASN A 309 -14.71 9.25 41.24
CA ASN A 309 -14.34 8.90 42.61
C ASN A 309 -12.88 8.48 42.61
N GLY A 310 -12.06 9.20 43.38
CA GLY A 310 -10.61 9.05 43.39
C GLY A 310 -10.16 7.65 43.77
N GLU A 311 -9.71 6.91 42.76
CA GLU A 311 -8.72 5.84 42.92
C GLU A 311 -7.66 6.01 41.82
N GLU A 312 -6.53 6.61 42.19
CA GLU A 312 -5.32 6.61 41.36
C GLU A 312 -4.68 5.21 41.39
N LEU A 313 -4.81 4.45 40.30
CA LEU A 313 -3.98 3.27 40.04
C LEU A 313 -2.67 3.70 39.36
N LYS A 314 -1.63 3.96 40.17
CA LYS A 314 -0.25 4.14 39.69
C LYS A 314 0.38 2.78 39.41
N LEU A 315 0.46 2.39 38.13
CA LEU A 315 1.35 1.31 37.69
C LEU A 315 2.75 1.88 37.45
N ARG A 316 3.68 1.60 38.36
CA ARG A 316 5.10 1.84 38.17
C ARG A 316 5.70 0.67 37.40
N ALA A 317 6.21 0.94 36.21
CA ALA A 317 7.08 0.02 35.49
C ALA A 317 8.52 0.39 35.80
N ASP A 318 9.12 -0.25 36.81
CA ASP A 318 10.57 -0.28 36.98
C ASP A 318 10.98 -1.68 37.42
N GLY A 319 11.61 -2.41 36.50
CA GLY A 319 12.27 -3.65 36.79
C GLY A 319 13.56 -3.37 37.55
N ASN A 320 13.61 -3.76 38.82
CA ASN A 320 14.88 -4.02 39.47
C ASN A 320 14.72 -5.21 40.42
N SER A 321 15.41 -6.29 40.09
CA SER A 321 15.50 -7.52 40.87
C SER A 321 16.41 -7.30 42.07
N ASN A 322 15.91 -7.58 43.29
CA ASN A 322 16.64 -8.43 44.23
C ASN A 322 15.82 -8.78 45.48
N THR A 323 15.86 -10.09 45.78
CA THR A 323 15.84 -10.75 47.10
C THR A 323 14.55 -10.97 47.90
N VAL A 324 14.26 -12.29 48.02
CA VAL A 324 13.84 -13.07 49.20
C VAL A 324 12.34 -13.38 49.35
N LEU A 325 12.04 -14.67 49.11
CA LEU A 325 10.82 -15.39 49.48
C LEU A 325 10.73 -15.57 51.01
N PRO A 326 9.50 -15.60 51.56
CA PRO A 326 9.13 -16.76 52.36
C PRO A 326 7.83 -17.43 51.88
N GLU A 327 7.80 -18.73 52.12
CA GLU A 327 6.88 -19.75 51.63
C GLU A 327 5.59 -19.92 52.50
N PRO A 328 4.64 -20.81 52.12
CA PRO A 328 3.21 -20.51 51.99
C PRO A 328 2.30 -21.15 53.06
N LYS A 329 1.00 -20.82 53.04
CA LYS A 329 -0.09 -21.72 53.45
C LYS A 329 -1.32 -21.59 52.54
N GLU A 330 -1.80 -22.76 52.12
CA GLU A 330 -2.85 -23.07 51.14
C GLU A 330 -4.29 -22.88 51.70
N GLU A 331 -5.28 -22.61 50.84
CA GLU A 331 -6.28 -23.62 50.38
C GLU A 331 -7.41 -23.01 49.49
N LEU A 332 -7.41 -23.42 48.20
CA LEU A 332 -8.53 -23.70 47.24
C LEU A 332 -9.42 -22.57 46.64
N PRO A 333 -10.05 -22.78 45.45
CA PRO A 333 -9.55 -23.23 44.14
C PRO A 333 -9.92 -22.25 42.97
N PRO A 334 -9.26 -22.30 41.79
CA PRO A 334 -9.59 -21.44 40.65
C PRO A 334 -10.65 -22.06 39.72
N SER A 335 -11.65 -21.27 39.36
CA SER A 335 -12.56 -21.48 38.22
C SER A 335 -12.53 -20.18 37.38
N ALA A 336 -12.36 -20.14 36.05
CA ALA A 336 -12.39 -21.16 35.02
C ALA A 336 -11.24 -20.92 34.01
N ALA A 337 -10.61 -22.01 33.60
CA ALA A 337 -9.55 -22.06 32.60
C ALA A 337 -10.11 -22.06 31.16
N LEU A 338 -9.59 -21.18 30.31
CA LEU A 338 -9.68 -21.33 28.85
C LEU A 338 -8.69 -22.42 28.41
N LYS A 339 -9.24 -23.57 27.98
CA LYS A 339 -8.48 -24.71 27.47
C LYS A 339 -7.72 -24.33 26.19
N ARG A 340 -6.39 -24.50 26.20
CA ARG A 340 -5.56 -24.63 25.00
C ARG A 340 -5.82 -26.00 24.36
N ARG A 341 -5.92 -26.03 23.03
CA ARG A 341 -5.79 -27.27 22.25
C ARG A 341 -4.30 -27.69 22.18
N PRO A 342 -3.99 -28.99 22.12
CA PRO A 342 -2.62 -29.50 22.23
C PRO A 342 -1.98 -29.71 20.86
N ASP A 343 -1.46 -28.66 20.24
CA ASP A 343 -0.67 -28.75 19.00
C ASP A 343 -0.04 -27.40 18.63
N SER A 344 0.95 -26.98 19.42
CA SER A 344 2.03 -26.14 18.90
C SER A 344 3.28 -26.43 19.70
N LYS A 345 4.13 -27.32 19.16
CA LYS A 345 5.49 -27.53 19.66
C LYS A 345 6.32 -26.31 19.25
N GLY A 346 6.38 -25.30 20.11
CA GLY A 346 7.40 -24.27 20.04
C GLY A 346 8.76 -24.90 20.35
N ARG A 347 9.54 -25.21 19.32
CA ARG A 347 10.91 -25.71 19.48
C ARG A 347 11.86 -24.52 19.49
N SER A 348 12.35 -24.17 20.67
CA SER A 348 13.53 -23.32 20.84
C SER A 348 14.77 -24.21 20.70
N ASP A 349 15.41 -24.21 19.53
CA ASP A 349 16.71 -24.88 19.39
C ASP A 349 17.84 -23.88 19.65
N SER A 350 18.26 -23.83 20.91
CA SER A 350 19.62 -23.48 21.30
C SER A 350 20.51 -24.69 21.05
N LEU A 351 21.36 -24.65 20.02
CA LEU A 351 22.38 -25.67 19.79
C LEU A 351 23.77 -25.06 20.04
N ALA A 352 24.35 -25.49 21.14
CA ALA A 352 25.77 -25.40 21.45
C ALA A 352 26.52 -26.47 20.64
N GLU A 353 27.70 -26.11 20.14
CA GLU A 353 28.67 -27.04 19.58
C GLU A 353 29.23 -27.96 20.68
N THR A 354 29.27 -29.28 20.48
CA THR A 354 30.48 -30.08 20.75
C THR A 354 30.40 -31.53 20.23
N THR A 355 31.51 -31.93 19.60
CA THR A 355 32.19 -33.25 19.56
C THR A 355 31.50 -34.53 19.07
N VAL A 356 32.07 -35.02 17.96
CA VAL A 356 32.22 -36.39 17.45
C VAL A 356 32.11 -37.50 18.51
N GLN A 357 31.26 -38.51 18.25
CA GLN A 357 31.44 -39.89 18.73
C GLN A 357 30.95 -40.91 17.68
N THR A 358 31.62 -42.06 17.73
CA THR A 358 31.93 -43.05 16.70
C THR A 358 30.81 -44.10 16.48
N GLU A 359 30.71 -44.63 15.26
CA GLU A 359 29.84 -45.75 14.86
C GLU A 359 30.28 -47.10 15.46
N GLN A 360 29.32 -47.98 15.77
CA GLN A 360 29.57 -49.39 16.15
C GLN A 360 29.25 -50.34 14.98
N THR A 361 30.25 -51.15 14.63
CA THR A 361 30.21 -52.21 13.60
C THR A 361 29.66 -53.51 14.18
N GLN A 362 28.79 -54.22 13.45
CA GLN A 362 28.35 -55.58 13.77
C GLN A 362 29.20 -56.63 13.03
N THR A 363 29.56 -57.72 13.71
CA THR A 363 30.32 -58.87 13.19
C THR A 363 29.50 -60.16 13.35
N ASN A 364 29.51 -61.04 12.34
CA ASN A 364 28.95 -62.40 12.42
C ASN A 364 29.98 -63.43 12.93
N GLU A 365 29.46 -64.58 13.41
CA GLU A 365 30.11 -65.57 14.30
C GLU A 365 31.31 -66.36 13.76
N ASP A 366 31.79 -66.14 12.53
CA ASP A 366 33.01 -66.80 11.99
C ASP A 366 34.12 -65.83 11.55
N GLY A 367 34.14 -64.60 12.10
CA GLY A 367 35.32 -63.74 12.07
C GLY A 367 35.78 -63.25 10.69
N THR A 368 34.92 -63.32 9.66
CA THR A 368 35.16 -62.71 8.36
C THR A 368 34.14 -61.59 8.10
N PRO A 369 34.57 -60.33 7.86
CA PRO A 369 33.67 -59.25 7.53
C PRO A 369 33.09 -59.45 6.13
N ILE A 370 31.76 -59.46 6.03
CA ILE A 370 31.01 -59.47 4.76
C ILE A 370 31.06 -58.05 4.19
N TYR A 371 31.82 -57.87 3.10
CA TYR A 371 31.71 -56.70 2.26
C TYR A 371 30.48 -56.88 1.35
N HIS A 372 29.37 -56.22 1.67
CA HIS A 372 28.38 -55.88 0.65
C HIS A 372 28.80 -54.54 0.03
N GLU A 373 29.70 -54.62 -0.95
CA GLU A 373 29.96 -53.55 -1.91
C GLU A 373 28.75 -53.39 -2.84
N LEU A 374 27.84 -52.47 -2.54
CA LEU A 374 26.97 -51.85 -3.55
C LEU A 374 26.76 -50.35 -3.21
N SER A 375 27.50 -49.52 -3.95
CA SER A 375 27.23 -48.12 -4.34
C SER A 375 26.89 -47.09 -3.24
N LEU A 376 27.90 -46.70 -2.44
CA LEU A 376 27.89 -45.47 -1.63
C LEU A 376 28.43 -44.23 -2.39
N GLU A 377 28.87 -44.38 -3.64
CA GLU A 377 29.48 -43.28 -4.41
C GLU A 377 28.44 -42.37 -5.09
N GLU A 378 27.25 -42.87 -5.43
CA GLU A 378 26.24 -42.07 -6.16
C GLU A 378 25.39 -41.16 -5.26
N THR A 379 25.25 -41.46 -3.96
CA THR A 379 24.46 -40.66 -3.01
C THR A 379 25.25 -39.59 -2.25
N LYS A 380 26.59 -39.71 -2.16
CA LYS A 380 27.45 -38.70 -1.52
C LYS A 380 27.66 -37.45 -2.39
N GLN A 381 27.82 -37.64 -3.69
CA GLN A 381 28.03 -36.56 -4.67
C GLN A 381 26.92 -35.48 -4.63
N PRO A 382 25.61 -35.79 -4.71
CA PRO A 382 24.56 -34.77 -4.72
C PRO A 382 24.44 -34.01 -3.38
N GLN A 383 24.71 -34.65 -2.24
CA GLN A 383 24.67 -33.95 -0.95
C GLN A 383 25.85 -33.00 -0.75
N GLU A 384 27.04 -33.35 -1.24
CA GLU A 384 28.21 -32.47 -1.24
C GLU A 384 28.03 -31.28 -2.18
N GLU A 385 27.44 -31.50 -3.36
CA GLU A 385 27.07 -30.44 -4.31
C GLU A 385 26.01 -29.47 -3.75
N LYS A 386 24.98 -29.97 -3.07
CA LYS A 386 23.99 -29.12 -2.39
C LYS A 386 24.65 -28.28 -1.29
N LYS A 387 25.56 -28.87 -0.50
CA LYS A 387 26.29 -28.17 0.58
C LYS A 387 27.23 -27.10 0.02
N SER A 388 27.95 -27.38 -1.07
CA SER A 388 28.86 -26.41 -1.70
C SER A 388 28.10 -25.26 -2.34
N PHE A 389 26.99 -25.53 -3.02
CA PHE A 389 26.14 -24.50 -3.60
C PHE A 389 25.46 -23.63 -2.54
N ARG A 390 25.00 -24.20 -1.42
CA ARG A 390 24.49 -23.42 -0.28
C ARG A 390 25.56 -22.47 0.29
N LYS A 391 26.83 -22.91 0.36
CA LYS A 391 27.94 -22.04 0.79
C LYS A 391 28.17 -20.88 -0.19
N GLN A 392 28.08 -21.16 -1.49
CA GLN A 392 28.17 -20.15 -2.55
C GLN A 392 27.03 -19.10 -2.43
N LEU A 393 25.77 -19.54 -2.35
CA LEU A 393 24.63 -18.63 -2.18
C LEU A 393 24.73 -17.77 -0.91
N ASN A 394 25.23 -18.33 0.19
CA ASN A 394 25.48 -17.57 1.41
C ASN A 394 26.58 -16.52 1.25
N HIS A 395 27.63 -16.83 0.47
CA HIS A 395 28.69 -15.88 0.16
C HIS A 395 28.15 -14.74 -0.71
N ASP A 396 27.44 -15.07 -1.79
CA ASP A 396 26.91 -14.10 -2.75
C ASP A 396 25.87 -13.18 -2.10
N ALA A 397 24.99 -13.73 -1.27
CA ALA A 397 24.02 -12.93 -0.52
C ALA A 397 24.71 -11.96 0.46
N ARG A 398 25.81 -12.37 1.11
CA ARG A 398 26.58 -11.48 2.01
C ARG A 398 27.30 -10.37 1.24
N GLU A 399 27.90 -10.70 0.10
CA GLU A 399 28.53 -9.68 -0.75
C GLU A 399 27.49 -8.70 -1.34
N ALA A 400 26.28 -9.16 -1.66
CA ALA A 400 25.18 -8.29 -2.11
C ALA A 400 24.75 -7.22 -1.09
N VAL A 401 24.89 -7.51 0.20
CA VAL A 401 24.46 -6.64 1.31
C VAL A 401 25.61 -5.75 1.83
N LYS A 402 26.84 -6.04 1.45
CA LYS A 402 28.06 -5.29 1.83
C LYS A 402 27.97 -3.82 1.37
N GLY A 403 28.31 -2.88 2.25
CA GLY A 403 28.21 -1.44 1.97
C GLY A 403 26.80 -0.87 2.04
N SER A 404 25.81 -1.62 2.55
CA SER A 404 24.44 -1.14 2.77
C SER A 404 24.12 -0.97 4.25
N ILE A 405 22.97 -0.36 4.56
CA ILE A 405 22.43 -0.25 5.92
C ILE A 405 22.19 -1.62 6.60
N HIS A 406 22.22 -2.71 5.84
CA HIS A 406 22.00 -4.07 6.31
C HIS A 406 23.29 -4.88 6.53
N GLU A 407 24.48 -4.30 6.33
CA GLU A 407 25.77 -5.01 6.40
C GLU A 407 26.04 -5.70 7.75
N LYS A 408 25.56 -5.13 8.85
CA LYS A 408 25.76 -5.66 10.21
C LYS A 408 24.74 -6.74 10.61
N ILE A 409 23.78 -7.07 9.74
CA ILE A 409 22.71 -8.04 10.03
C ILE A 409 23.19 -9.44 9.63
N GLY A 410 23.05 -10.40 10.55
CA GLY A 410 23.37 -11.79 10.25
C GLY A 410 22.36 -12.40 9.28
N MET A 411 22.83 -13.13 8.26
CA MET A 411 21.99 -13.80 7.27
C MET A 411 22.42 -15.23 7.00
N ILE A 412 21.43 -16.09 6.76
CA ILE A 412 21.60 -17.49 6.38
C ILE A 412 20.67 -17.81 5.21
N VAL A 413 21.22 -18.41 4.15
CA VAL A 413 20.47 -18.98 3.03
C VAL A 413 20.26 -20.48 3.27
N HIS A 414 19.00 -20.89 3.30
CA HIS A 414 18.53 -22.27 3.44
C HIS A 414 18.10 -22.82 2.08
N ARG A 415 18.26 -24.12 1.88
CA ARG A 415 17.71 -24.87 0.74
C ARG A 415 16.89 -26.03 1.29
N PRO A 416 15.56 -25.87 1.43
CA PRO A 416 14.70 -26.91 1.96
C PRO A 416 14.69 -28.16 1.08
N GLU A 417 14.52 -29.32 1.71
CA GLU A 417 14.34 -30.61 1.02
C GLU A 417 12.89 -31.06 1.18
N ALA A 418 12.34 -31.69 0.15
CA ALA A 418 10.95 -32.09 0.10
C ALA A 418 10.73 -33.48 0.72
N THR A 419 9.77 -33.55 1.65
CA THR A 419 9.26 -34.82 2.19
C THR A 419 8.33 -35.52 1.20
N GLU A 420 8.12 -36.83 1.33
CA GLU A 420 7.20 -37.57 0.44
C GLU A 420 5.77 -37.01 0.47
N ALA A 421 5.27 -36.61 1.64
CA ALA A 421 3.95 -35.97 1.76
C ALA A 421 3.84 -34.65 0.98
N GLN A 422 4.92 -33.87 0.93
CA GLN A 422 4.97 -32.62 0.16
C GLN A 422 5.01 -32.87 -1.35
N LYS A 423 5.63 -33.97 -1.79
CA LYS A 423 5.62 -34.39 -3.21
C LYS A 423 4.22 -34.74 -3.68
N ASP A 424 3.46 -35.46 -2.87
CA ASP A 424 2.07 -35.80 -3.19
C ASP A 424 1.17 -34.56 -3.21
N ALA A 425 1.30 -33.68 -2.22
CA ALA A 425 0.55 -32.42 -2.16
C ALA A 425 0.86 -31.49 -3.36
N TYR A 426 2.12 -31.46 -3.81
CA TYR A 426 2.52 -30.71 -5.00
C TYR A 426 1.83 -31.25 -6.25
N ARG A 427 1.82 -32.58 -6.45
CA ARG A 427 1.18 -33.22 -7.61
C ARG A 427 -0.32 -32.93 -7.66
N GLU A 428 -1.00 -33.03 -6.53
CA GLU A 428 -2.43 -32.74 -6.43
C GLU A 428 -2.72 -31.28 -6.80
N THR A 429 -1.96 -30.35 -6.20
CA THR A 429 -2.07 -28.92 -6.48
C THR A 429 -1.82 -28.58 -7.95
N ALA A 430 -0.74 -29.10 -8.53
CA ALA A 430 -0.40 -28.89 -9.93
C ALA A 430 -1.49 -29.43 -10.86
N GLN A 431 -2.10 -30.58 -10.52
CA GLN A 431 -3.21 -31.15 -11.29
C GLN A 431 -4.46 -30.26 -11.24
N GLN A 432 -4.80 -29.69 -10.07
CA GLN A 432 -5.93 -28.77 -9.92
C GLN A 432 -5.75 -27.48 -10.72
N LEU A 433 -4.53 -26.93 -10.75
CA LEU A 433 -4.20 -25.67 -11.43
C LEU A 433 -3.95 -25.82 -12.94
N ARG A 434 -3.78 -27.06 -13.42
CA ARG A 434 -3.44 -27.38 -14.81
C ARG A 434 -4.32 -26.69 -15.86
N PRO A 435 -5.67 -26.64 -15.76
CA PRO A 435 -6.49 -26.02 -16.79
C PRO A 435 -6.18 -24.53 -16.99
N VAL A 436 -5.95 -23.81 -15.87
CA VAL A 436 -5.63 -22.37 -15.87
C VAL A 436 -4.24 -22.14 -16.44
N ILE A 437 -3.26 -22.95 -16.03
CA ILE A 437 -1.88 -22.86 -16.52
C ILE A 437 -1.84 -23.10 -18.03
N LEU A 438 -2.53 -24.12 -18.54
CA LEU A 438 -2.58 -24.41 -19.97
C LEU A 438 -3.21 -23.27 -20.78
N GLU A 439 -4.25 -22.63 -20.26
CA GLU A 439 -4.88 -21.49 -20.93
C GLU A 439 -3.92 -20.28 -21.00
N LEU A 440 -3.24 -19.97 -19.89
CA LEU A 440 -2.27 -18.87 -19.82
C LEU A 440 -1.07 -19.13 -20.72
N SER A 441 -0.52 -20.35 -20.70
CA SER A 441 0.59 -20.76 -21.57
C SER A 441 0.19 -20.63 -23.04
N ARG A 442 -1.01 -21.09 -23.43
CA ARG A 442 -1.51 -20.98 -24.82
C ARG A 442 -1.62 -19.53 -25.30
N LYS A 443 -1.99 -18.59 -24.43
CA LYS A 443 -2.08 -17.15 -24.76
C LYS A 443 -0.70 -16.48 -24.83
N THR A 444 0.23 -16.93 -23.98
CA THR A 444 1.55 -16.29 -23.83
C THR A 444 2.59 -16.82 -24.83
N GLN A 445 2.51 -18.11 -25.20
CA GLN A 445 3.45 -18.73 -26.13
C GLN A 445 3.61 -17.95 -27.45
N PRO A 446 2.52 -17.54 -28.15
CA PRO A 446 2.64 -16.80 -29.41
C PRO A 446 3.30 -15.42 -29.23
N LEU A 447 3.12 -14.78 -28.07
CA LEU A 447 3.73 -13.48 -27.77
C LEU A 447 5.24 -13.60 -27.60
N LEU A 448 5.67 -14.64 -26.87
CA LEU A 448 7.10 -14.96 -26.69
C LEU A 448 7.74 -15.34 -28.03
N GLU A 449 7.03 -16.05 -28.92
CA GLU A 449 7.50 -16.40 -30.26
C GLU A 449 7.58 -15.19 -31.21
N HIS A 450 6.62 -14.27 -31.17
CA HIS A 450 6.62 -13.06 -32.00
C HIS A 450 7.74 -12.08 -31.65
N GLU A 451 8.10 -11.96 -30.37
CA GLU A 451 9.17 -11.08 -29.90
C GLU A 451 10.55 -11.46 -30.48
N VAL A 452 10.76 -12.75 -30.76
CA VAL A 452 11.97 -13.30 -31.40
C VAL A 452 12.17 -12.75 -32.81
N SER A 453 11.10 -12.37 -33.53
CA SER A 453 11.16 -12.01 -34.95
C SER A 453 11.58 -10.56 -35.26
N VAL A 454 11.63 -9.67 -34.26
CA VAL A 454 11.74 -8.20 -34.45
C VAL A 454 13.20 -7.69 -34.41
N THR A 455 14.20 -8.57 -34.22
CA THR A 455 15.58 -8.18 -33.86
C THR A 455 16.49 -7.67 -34.99
N PHE A 456 16.05 -7.60 -36.25
CA PHE A 456 16.84 -6.96 -37.32
C PHE A 456 16.05 -5.87 -38.06
N SER A 457 15.84 -4.73 -37.40
CA SER A 457 15.50 -3.49 -38.11
C SER A 457 16.80 -2.76 -38.52
N GLY A 458 17.13 -2.77 -39.82
CA GLY A 458 18.25 -1.97 -40.37
C GLY A 458 18.07 -0.47 -40.10
N ASN A 459 19.19 0.24 -39.89
CA ASN A 459 19.32 1.68 -39.57
C ASN A 459 19.48 2.08 -38.09
N ARG A 460 20.01 1.22 -37.22
CA ARG A 460 20.51 1.63 -35.89
C ARG A 460 22.03 1.42 -35.78
N VAL A 461 22.73 2.40 -35.24
CA VAL A 461 24.19 2.45 -35.04
C VAL A 461 24.45 1.95 -33.62
N TYR A 462 25.39 1.03 -33.48
CA TYR A 462 25.72 0.38 -32.21
C TYR A 462 27.08 0.87 -31.70
N GLY A 463 27.17 1.24 -30.42
CA GLY A 463 28.41 1.66 -29.77
C GLY A 463 28.44 1.23 -28.30
N THR A 464 29.63 1.07 -27.72
CA THR A 464 29.89 0.45 -26.41
C THR A 464 29.95 1.42 -25.21
N ALA A 465 29.79 2.73 -25.41
CA ALA A 465 29.85 3.72 -24.32
C ALA A 465 28.66 4.69 -24.35
N PHE A 466 28.07 4.91 -23.17
CA PHE A 466 26.96 5.83 -22.94
C PHE A 466 27.47 7.28 -22.84
N HIS A 467 26.96 8.17 -23.68
CA HIS A 467 27.28 9.60 -23.65
C HIS A 467 26.02 10.43 -23.39
N ALA A 468 25.91 10.99 -22.18
CA ALA A 468 24.75 11.73 -21.70
C ALA A 468 24.49 13.06 -22.44
N GLU A 469 25.50 13.64 -23.09
CA GLU A 469 25.37 14.91 -23.82
C GLU A 469 24.65 14.76 -25.17
N LYS A 470 24.54 13.53 -25.70
CA LYS A 470 23.89 13.24 -26.99
C LYS A 470 22.44 12.75 -26.85
N THR A 471 21.93 12.63 -25.63
CA THR A 471 20.59 12.09 -25.34
C THR A 471 19.47 13.11 -25.58
N ALA A 472 19.81 14.37 -25.89
CA ALA A 472 18.86 15.46 -26.10
C ALA A 472 18.51 15.73 -27.58
N SER A 473 18.97 14.91 -28.53
CA SER A 473 18.49 15.00 -29.92
C SER A 473 17.18 14.22 -30.10
N PRO A 474 16.13 14.80 -30.72
CA PRO A 474 14.76 14.27 -30.77
C PRO A 474 14.56 13.09 -31.74
N ASP A 475 15.64 12.43 -32.17
CA ASP A 475 15.59 11.58 -33.36
C ASP A 475 15.26 10.10 -33.06
N LEU A 476 15.04 9.72 -31.78
CA LEU A 476 14.61 8.39 -31.30
C LEU A 476 15.38 7.18 -31.89
N ARG A 477 16.59 7.39 -32.40
CA ARG A 477 17.48 6.33 -32.90
C ARG A 477 18.59 6.14 -31.87
N TYR A 478 18.90 4.87 -31.57
CA TYR A 478 19.93 4.33 -30.65
C TYR A 478 19.43 4.26 -29.17
N PHE A 479 19.36 3.12 -28.45
CA PHE A 479 20.21 1.93 -28.31
C PHE A 479 19.41 0.65 -27.95
N SER A 480 19.90 -0.54 -28.33
CA SER A 480 19.99 -1.75 -27.46
C SER A 480 20.75 -2.85 -28.22
N ARG A 481 21.92 -3.30 -27.75
CA ARG A 481 22.44 -4.63 -28.11
C ARG A 481 21.57 -5.63 -27.36
N LYS A 482 20.77 -6.43 -28.08
CA LYS A 482 19.95 -7.49 -27.49
C LYS A 482 20.74 -8.81 -27.47
N ASN A 483 20.81 -9.40 -26.26
CA ASN A 483 21.15 -10.79 -25.88
C ASN A 483 22.66 -11.14 -25.70
N PRO A 484 23.07 -12.15 -24.88
CA PRO A 484 22.32 -13.22 -24.15
C PRO A 484 22.83 -13.53 -22.68
N PRO A 485 22.42 -14.60 -21.93
CA PRO A 485 22.87 -15.97 -22.23
C PRO A 485 21.83 -17.13 -22.09
N GLU A 486 21.42 -17.97 -23.05
CA GLU A 486 21.58 -18.13 -24.50
C GLU A 486 20.57 -19.24 -24.89
N GLU A 487 19.46 -19.13 -25.62
CA GLU A 487 18.72 -18.08 -26.30
C GLU A 487 17.25 -18.55 -26.32
N LYS A 488 16.32 -17.62 -26.02
CA LYS A 488 14.85 -17.76 -25.86
C LYS A 488 14.39 -18.26 -24.48
N PRO A 489 13.41 -17.57 -23.85
CA PRO A 489 12.81 -16.26 -24.16
C PRO A 489 13.62 -15.04 -23.63
N SER A 490 13.27 -13.82 -24.04
CA SER A 490 13.84 -12.52 -23.58
C SER A 490 13.40 -12.09 -22.17
N LEU A 491 12.71 -12.99 -21.46
CA LEU A 491 12.00 -12.76 -20.20
C LEU A 491 12.56 -13.70 -19.13
N ALA A 492 12.80 -13.19 -17.93
CA ALA A 492 13.06 -13.98 -16.74
C ALA A 492 12.09 -13.58 -15.61
N VAL A 493 11.78 -14.51 -14.71
CA VAL A 493 10.86 -14.27 -13.59
C VAL A 493 11.59 -14.57 -12.28
N ALA A 494 11.46 -13.69 -11.30
CA ALA A 494 11.85 -13.95 -9.93
C ALA A 494 10.65 -13.74 -9.00
N LEU A 495 10.47 -14.64 -8.05
CA LEU A 495 9.37 -14.66 -7.10
C LEU A 495 9.92 -14.54 -5.69
N ARG A 496 9.54 -13.48 -4.99
CA ARG A 496 9.78 -13.32 -3.56
C ARG A 496 8.50 -13.66 -2.80
N ILE A 497 8.63 -14.48 -1.76
CA ILE A 497 7.51 -14.89 -0.90
C ILE A 497 7.80 -14.44 0.55
N ASP A 498 6.96 -13.57 1.11
CA ASP A 498 7.02 -13.23 2.55
C ASP A 498 6.65 -14.50 3.36
N GLN A 499 7.48 -14.88 4.34
CA GLN A 499 7.23 -15.99 5.27
C GLN A 499 7.06 -15.51 6.72
N SER A 500 6.70 -14.24 6.93
CA SER A 500 6.38 -13.70 8.23
C SER A 500 5.08 -14.28 8.82
N ALA A 501 4.92 -14.16 10.13
CA ALA A 501 3.77 -14.65 10.89
C ALA A 501 2.41 -14.09 10.39
N SER A 502 2.42 -12.96 9.68
CA SER A 502 1.22 -12.39 9.05
C SER A 502 0.62 -13.26 7.94
N MET A 503 1.39 -14.23 7.41
CA MET A 503 0.98 -15.18 6.39
C MET A 503 0.07 -16.30 6.90
N ASN A 504 0.03 -16.52 8.23
CA ASN A 504 -0.90 -17.49 8.84
C ASN A 504 -2.36 -17.02 8.87
N SER A 505 -2.61 -15.74 8.57
CA SER A 505 -3.98 -15.20 8.59
C SER A 505 -4.69 -15.43 7.25
N PHE A 506 -5.99 -15.72 7.29
CA PHE A 506 -6.88 -15.78 6.11
C PHE A 506 -6.44 -16.73 4.97
N GLY A 507 -5.71 -17.81 5.28
CA GLY A 507 -5.28 -18.79 4.26
C GLY A 507 -4.24 -18.26 3.27
N ARG A 508 -3.57 -17.14 3.59
CA ARG A 508 -2.60 -16.47 2.70
C ARG A 508 -1.42 -17.36 2.35
N LEU A 509 -0.94 -18.16 3.31
CA LEU A 509 0.15 -19.11 3.07
C LEU A 509 -0.23 -20.18 2.04
N GLU A 510 -1.44 -20.76 2.14
CA GLU A 510 -1.90 -21.75 1.14
C GLU A 510 -2.07 -21.11 -0.24
N ALA A 511 -2.64 -19.90 -0.30
CA ALA A 511 -2.73 -19.15 -1.54
C ALA A 511 -1.35 -18.82 -2.12
N ALA A 512 -0.35 -18.53 -1.28
CA ALA A 512 1.02 -18.29 -1.71
C ALA A 512 1.70 -19.56 -2.24
N ARG A 513 1.47 -20.72 -1.63
CA ARG A 513 1.94 -22.01 -2.14
C ARG A 513 1.30 -22.32 -3.51
N HIS A 514 -0.03 -22.18 -3.63
CA HIS A 514 -0.73 -22.38 -4.91
C HIS A 514 -0.20 -21.44 -6.00
N ALA A 515 0.04 -20.17 -5.69
CA ALA A 515 0.59 -19.21 -6.63
C ALA A 515 2.03 -19.57 -7.04
N ALA A 516 2.88 -19.98 -6.10
CA ALA A 516 4.25 -20.39 -6.41
C ALA A 516 4.29 -21.65 -7.29
N VAL A 517 3.42 -22.63 -7.04
CA VAL A 517 3.26 -23.82 -7.89
C VAL A 517 2.77 -23.42 -9.29
N ALA A 518 1.76 -22.54 -9.37
CA ALA A 518 1.24 -22.05 -10.65
C ALA A 518 2.32 -21.36 -11.48
N VAL A 519 3.10 -20.46 -10.87
CA VAL A 519 4.19 -19.72 -11.53
C VAL A 519 5.30 -20.67 -11.95
N ASN A 520 5.66 -21.66 -11.12
CA ASN A 520 6.67 -22.66 -11.44
C ASN A 520 6.29 -23.47 -12.68
N GLU A 521 5.10 -24.06 -12.69
CA GLU A 521 4.61 -24.87 -13.80
C GLU A 521 4.40 -24.04 -15.07
N PHE A 522 3.89 -22.81 -14.96
CA PHE A 522 3.74 -21.88 -16.08
C PHE A 522 5.08 -21.51 -16.71
N CYS A 523 6.06 -21.09 -15.90
CA CYS A 523 7.38 -20.71 -16.40
C CYS A 523 8.10 -21.89 -17.04
N LYS A 524 7.98 -23.08 -16.45
CA LYS A 524 8.53 -24.33 -17.00
C LYS A 524 7.90 -24.68 -18.35
N GLN A 525 6.59 -24.48 -18.51
CA GLN A 525 5.91 -24.73 -19.78
C GLN A 525 6.27 -23.70 -20.87
N CYS A 526 6.52 -22.45 -20.49
CA CYS A 526 6.92 -21.38 -21.41
C CYS A 526 8.45 -21.25 -21.59
N GLU A 527 9.23 -22.16 -21.00
CA GLU A 527 10.71 -22.15 -20.99
C GLU A 527 11.31 -20.85 -20.43
N ILE A 528 10.61 -20.18 -19.51
CA ILE A 528 11.04 -18.93 -18.88
C ILE A 528 11.95 -19.24 -17.67
N PRO A 529 13.18 -18.69 -17.60
CA PRO A 529 14.02 -18.79 -16.42
C PRO A 529 13.34 -18.25 -15.16
N LEU A 530 13.34 -19.04 -14.08
CA LEU A 530 12.60 -18.75 -12.85
C LEU A 530 13.47 -18.88 -11.60
N LEU A 531 13.28 -17.97 -10.65
CA LEU A 531 13.80 -18.05 -9.29
C LEU A 531 12.67 -17.85 -8.28
N ILE A 532 12.61 -18.68 -7.23
CA ILE A 532 11.61 -18.57 -6.17
C ILE A 532 12.30 -18.64 -4.81
N TYR A 533 12.21 -17.55 -4.05
CA TYR A 533 12.88 -17.41 -2.76
C TYR A 533 11.88 -16.89 -1.72
N GLY A 534 11.90 -17.46 -0.52
CA GLY A 534 11.13 -17.00 0.62
C GLY A 534 12.00 -16.30 1.67
N ASP A 535 11.47 -15.38 2.45
CA ASP A 535 12.23 -14.74 3.52
C ASP A 535 11.46 -14.51 4.82
N THR A 536 12.17 -14.62 5.93
CA THR A 536 11.71 -14.30 7.29
C THR A 536 12.87 -13.82 8.15
N ALA A 537 12.56 -13.09 9.23
CA ALA A 537 13.50 -12.71 10.28
C ALA A 537 13.30 -13.57 11.53
N ASP A 538 14.35 -14.30 11.91
CA ASP A 538 14.35 -15.23 13.03
C ASP A 538 14.33 -14.50 14.37
N ARG A 539 13.63 -15.07 15.36
CA ARG A 539 13.63 -14.60 16.75
C ARG A 539 14.99 -14.88 17.40
N SER A 540 15.95 -13.99 17.18
CA SER A 540 17.25 -14.01 17.84
C SER A 540 17.59 -12.62 18.38
N PRO A 541 18.47 -12.49 19.39
CA PRO A 541 18.84 -11.19 19.97
C PRO A 541 19.43 -10.16 18.99
N LYS A 542 19.81 -10.60 17.78
CA LYS A 542 20.30 -9.75 16.68
C LYS A 542 19.40 -9.80 15.42
N GLU A 543 18.20 -10.39 15.52
CA GLU A 543 17.24 -10.60 14.41
C GLU A 543 17.92 -11.04 13.10
N LYS A 544 18.49 -12.24 13.07
CA LYS A 544 19.07 -12.80 11.84
C LYS A 544 18.00 -13.00 10.77
N MET A 545 18.38 -12.77 9.51
CA MET A 545 17.51 -13.02 8.35
C MET A 545 17.74 -14.43 7.80
N SER A 546 16.66 -15.16 7.60
CA SER A 546 16.65 -16.46 6.94
C SER A 546 16.01 -16.33 5.55
N LEU A 547 16.78 -16.70 4.52
CA LEU A 547 16.36 -16.69 3.12
C LEU A 547 16.27 -18.14 2.64
N TYR A 548 15.12 -18.53 2.09
CA TYR A 548 14.84 -19.89 1.63
C TYR A 548 14.88 -19.92 0.10
N SER A 549 15.93 -20.50 -0.48
CA SER A 549 16.04 -20.73 -1.92
C SER A 549 15.29 -22.01 -2.27
N TYR A 550 14.12 -21.87 -2.91
CA TYR A 550 13.30 -23.01 -3.35
C TYR A 550 13.64 -23.40 -4.78
N ILE A 551 13.62 -22.43 -5.70
CA ILE A 551 13.92 -22.61 -7.12
C ILE A 551 15.02 -21.63 -7.53
N ASP A 552 16.05 -22.15 -8.18
CA ASP A 552 17.19 -21.38 -8.69
C ASP A 552 17.55 -21.85 -10.11
N TRP A 553 17.74 -20.91 -11.04
CA TRP A 553 18.03 -21.23 -12.45
C TRP A 553 19.50 -21.58 -12.73
N GLU A 554 20.45 -21.28 -11.82
CA GLU A 554 21.87 -21.55 -12.05
C GLU A 554 22.17 -23.05 -11.95
N LYS A 555 21.45 -23.76 -11.07
CA LYS A 555 21.55 -25.21 -10.91
C LYS A 555 20.17 -25.87 -10.84
N PRO A 556 19.46 -25.98 -11.98
CA PRO A 556 18.09 -26.51 -12.02
C PRO A 556 18.01 -27.98 -11.57
N LYS A 557 19.07 -28.77 -11.76
CA LYS A 557 19.14 -30.17 -11.32
C LYS A 557 19.07 -30.36 -9.79
N LEU A 558 19.37 -29.30 -9.04
CA LEU A 558 19.33 -29.32 -7.58
C LEU A 558 18.00 -28.79 -7.01
N ASN A 559 17.07 -28.34 -7.86
CA ASN A 559 15.78 -27.82 -7.42
C ASN A 559 14.83 -28.96 -7.03
N GLU A 560 14.21 -28.84 -5.87
CA GLU A 560 13.16 -29.73 -5.41
C GLU A 560 11.83 -28.96 -5.39
N GLU A 561 11.08 -29.02 -6.48
CA GLU A 561 9.85 -28.23 -6.67
C GLU A 561 8.82 -28.45 -5.56
N ALA A 562 8.72 -29.70 -5.08
CA ALA A 562 7.85 -30.07 -3.97
C ALA A 562 8.21 -29.37 -2.64
N ALA A 563 9.42 -28.81 -2.49
CA ALA A 563 9.80 -28.04 -1.31
C ALA A 563 8.97 -26.76 -1.16
N LEU A 564 8.35 -26.27 -2.24
CA LEU A 564 7.38 -25.16 -2.20
C LEU A 564 6.18 -25.48 -1.28
N MET A 565 5.79 -26.74 -1.15
CA MET A 565 4.72 -27.15 -0.23
C MET A 565 5.15 -27.12 1.24
N GLY A 566 6.46 -27.04 1.50
CA GLY A 566 7.05 -26.90 2.84
C GLY A 566 7.22 -25.46 3.31
N MET A 567 6.65 -24.47 2.61
CA MET A 567 6.67 -23.08 3.09
C MET A 567 5.90 -22.95 4.41
N GLU A 568 6.49 -22.30 5.40
CA GLU A 568 5.87 -22.06 6.70
C GLU A 568 5.87 -20.57 7.03
N SER A 569 4.89 -20.11 7.81
CA SER A 569 4.96 -18.77 8.40
C SER A 569 5.74 -18.85 9.70
N ILE A 570 6.79 -18.04 9.83
CA ILE A 570 7.72 -18.16 10.95
C ILE A 570 7.61 -16.95 11.87
N SER A 571 8.15 -15.79 11.49
CA SER A 571 8.35 -14.70 12.45
C SER A 571 8.20 -13.31 11.81
N ASN A 572 9.23 -12.45 11.85
CA ASN A 572 9.12 -11.07 11.39
C ASN A 572 9.49 -10.98 9.89
N ASN A 573 9.14 -9.87 9.25
CA ASN A 573 9.53 -9.58 7.87
C ASN A 573 10.77 -8.65 7.86
N ARG A 574 11.70 -8.87 6.92
CA ARG A 574 12.83 -7.97 6.64
C ARG A 574 13.04 -7.82 5.14
N ASP A 575 11.97 -7.43 4.48
CA ASP A 575 11.82 -7.27 3.04
C ASP A 575 12.91 -6.45 2.36
N GLY A 576 13.30 -5.30 2.91
CA GLY A 576 14.32 -4.44 2.30
C GLY A 576 15.66 -5.14 2.06
N MET A 577 16.06 -6.03 2.98
CA MET A 577 17.30 -6.80 2.87
C MET A 577 17.13 -7.95 1.85
N ALA A 578 15.98 -8.62 1.83
CA ALA A 578 15.65 -9.62 0.83
C ALA A 578 15.77 -9.03 -0.57
N LEU A 579 15.04 -7.95 -0.85
CA LEU A 579 14.99 -7.29 -2.15
C LEU A 579 16.39 -6.87 -2.64
N ARG A 580 17.28 -6.47 -1.73
CA ARG A 580 18.67 -6.16 -2.08
C ARG A 580 19.44 -7.38 -2.57
N VAL A 581 19.25 -8.54 -1.94
CA VAL A 581 19.86 -9.81 -2.36
C VAL A 581 19.33 -10.24 -3.73
N PHE A 582 18.01 -10.17 -3.95
CA PHE A 582 17.39 -10.49 -5.26
C PHE A 582 17.90 -9.59 -6.40
N THR A 583 18.03 -8.29 -6.15
CA THR A 583 18.44 -7.32 -7.19
C THR A 583 19.94 -7.34 -7.47
N SER A 584 20.76 -7.79 -6.53
CA SER A 584 22.23 -7.77 -6.65
C SER A 584 22.84 -9.09 -7.11
N GLY A 585 22.03 -10.18 -7.14
CA GLY A 585 22.43 -11.49 -7.67
C GLY A 585 22.94 -11.37 -9.11
N GLN A 586 24.00 -12.12 -9.44
CA GLN A 586 24.82 -11.92 -10.64
C GLN A 586 24.03 -11.91 -11.96
N GLY A 587 22.84 -12.49 -12.02
CA GLY A 587 21.99 -12.52 -13.23
C GLY A 587 21.11 -11.29 -13.47
N PHE A 588 20.89 -10.40 -12.51
CA PHE A 588 19.84 -9.36 -12.58
C PHE A 588 20.38 -7.92 -12.75
N ARG A 589 21.72 -7.77 -12.76
CA ARG A 589 22.42 -6.47 -12.69
C ARG A 589 22.23 -5.52 -13.90
N GLU A 590 21.61 -5.98 -14.99
CA GLU A 590 21.50 -5.21 -16.25
C GLU A 590 20.07 -5.05 -16.80
N PHE A 591 19.03 -5.18 -15.97
CA PHE A 591 17.66 -5.38 -16.47
C PHE A 591 16.60 -4.38 -15.96
N VAL A 592 15.56 -4.14 -16.78
CA VAL A 592 14.35 -3.40 -16.39
C VAL A 592 13.46 -4.33 -15.54
N SER A 593 13.24 -3.95 -14.30
CA SER A 593 12.48 -4.72 -13.31
C SER A 593 11.04 -4.22 -13.24
N LEU A 594 10.06 -5.08 -13.55
CA LEU A 594 8.65 -4.82 -13.27
C LEU A 594 8.27 -5.49 -11.94
N LEU A 595 7.91 -4.67 -10.96
CA LEU A 595 7.50 -5.12 -9.62
C LEU A 595 5.98 -5.29 -9.59
N LEU A 596 5.50 -6.52 -9.43
CA LEU A 596 4.09 -6.84 -9.23
C LEU A 596 3.91 -7.36 -7.80
N GLU A 597 3.31 -6.53 -6.93
CA GLU A 597 3.00 -6.91 -5.55
C GLU A 597 1.53 -7.27 -5.41
N THR A 598 1.25 -8.52 -5.07
CA THR A 598 -0.11 -9.00 -4.79
C THR A 598 -0.42 -8.89 -3.29
N TRP A 599 -1.28 -7.93 -2.92
CA TRP A 599 -1.69 -7.65 -1.53
C TRP A 599 -2.40 -8.83 -0.84
N ILE A 600 -2.97 -9.76 -1.60
CA ILE A 600 -3.71 -10.91 -1.06
C ILE A 600 -2.75 -11.99 -0.52
N THR A 601 -1.60 -12.21 -1.15
CA THR A 601 -0.65 -13.30 -0.82
C THR A 601 0.70 -12.81 -0.31
N LYS A 602 0.95 -11.49 -0.28
CA LYS A 602 2.28 -10.90 0.01
C LYS A 602 3.41 -11.54 -0.79
N ILE A 603 3.10 -11.86 -2.04
CA ILE A 603 4.07 -12.29 -3.04
C ILE A 603 4.48 -11.07 -3.85
N LEU A 604 5.79 -10.93 -4.05
CA LEU A 604 6.37 -10.01 -5.02
C LEU A 604 6.85 -10.81 -6.23
N ILE A 605 6.26 -10.54 -7.38
CA ILE A 605 6.74 -11.05 -8.67
C ILE A 605 7.60 -9.96 -9.30
N PHE A 606 8.84 -10.31 -9.61
CA PHE A 606 9.74 -9.56 -10.44
C PHE A 606 9.70 -10.15 -11.86
N CYS A 607 9.04 -9.46 -12.77
CA CYS A 607 9.12 -9.78 -14.19
C CYS A 607 10.25 -8.95 -14.80
N ILE A 608 11.24 -9.63 -15.33
CA ILE A 608 12.39 -9.01 -15.97
C ILE A 608 12.21 -9.13 -17.47
N ILE A 609 11.82 -8.02 -18.09
CA ILE A 609 11.57 -7.91 -19.53
C ILE A 609 12.74 -7.12 -20.12
N LYS A 610 13.47 -7.68 -21.10
CA LYS A 610 14.62 -7.01 -21.76
C LYS A 610 14.24 -6.08 -22.91
#